data_AF-A0A966DMR5-F1
#
_entry.id   AF-A0A966DMR5-F1
#
_cell.length_a   1.000
_cell.length_b   1.000
_cell.length_c   1.000
_cell.angle_alpha   90.00
_cell.angle_beta   90.00
_cell.angle_gamma   90.00
#
_symmetry.space_group_name_H-M   'P 1'
#
loop_
_entity.id
_entity.type
_entity.pdbx_description
1 polymer ?
#
loop_
_entity_poly.entity_id
_entity_poly.type
_entity_poly.pdbx_seq_one_letter_code
_entity_poly.pdbx_strand_id
1 'polypeptide(L)'
;MKEVKIGNKKVLMYSDPEELTVELYKLYTKYLAIESDIGDDFNAVSSKLNDIILIAGDTEKVITEVNNLRQTIYNIYNSEVSIESKVFAIMVYSINDERCKDKSEEGLSQIINSLAGLKVKEVKKKIMK
;
A
#
# COMPACT_ATOMS: atom_id res chain seq x y z
N MET A 1 3.84 1.65 -19.29
CA MET A 1 4.90 2.37 -18.55
C MET A 1 4.76 3.88 -18.74
N LYS A 2 4.87 4.65 -17.66
CA LYS A 2 4.75 6.12 -17.63
C LYS A 2 5.91 6.72 -16.86
N GLU A 3 6.55 7.73 -17.44
CA GLU A 3 7.57 8.52 -16.75
C GLU A 3 6.89 9.63 -15.92
N VAL A 4 7.29 9.76 -14.66
CA VAL A 4 6.80 10.77 -13.72
C VAL A 4 7.98 11.47 -13.07
N LYS A 5 7.97 12.80 -13.09
CA LYS A 5 8.99 13.60 -12.38
C LYS A 5 8.56 13.84 -10.93
N ILE A 6 9.30 13.26 -10.01
CA ILE A 6 9.09 13.36 -8.56
C ILE A 6 10.29 14.14 -8.00
N GLY A 7 10.09 15.45 -7.80
CA GLY A 7 11.15 16.41 -7.43
C GLY A 7 12.23 16.51 -8.51
N ASN A 8 13.47 16.19 -8.14
CA ASN A 8 14.62 16.11 -9.04
C ASN A 8 14.83 14.71 -9.63
N LYS A 9 14.01 13.71 -9.25
CA LYS A 9 14.15 12.34 -9.71
C LYS A 9 13.23 12.05 -10.90
N LYS A 10 13.76 11.30 -11.86
CA LYS A 10 13.01 10.69 -12.95
C LYS A 10 12.55 9.31 -12.50
N VAL A 11 11.25 9.08 -12.44
CA VAL A 11 10.68 7.80 -11.98
C VAL A 11 9.90 7.18 -13.12
N LEU A 12 10.27 5.96 -13.51
CA LEU A 12 9.51 5.18 -14.48
C LEU A 12 8.60 4.24 -13.71
N MET A 13 7.30 4.30 -14.00
CA MET A 13 6.28 3.49 -13.35
C MET A 13 5.56 2.61 -14.35
N TYR A 14 5.05 1.47 -13.89
CA TYR A 14 4.05 0.72 -14.65
C TYR A 14 2.80 1.60 -14.82
N SER A 15 2.25 1.62 -16.03
CA SER A 15 1.03 2.41 -16.31
C SER A 15 -0.23 1.70 -15.83
N ASP A 16 -0.17 0.37 -15.81
CA ASP A 16 -1.28 -0.51 -15.50
C ASP A 16 -0.74 -1.70 -14.69
N PRO A 17 -1.44 -2.17 -13.64
CA PRO A 17 -1.09 -3.40 -12.93
C PRO A 17 -0.92 -4.64 -13.84
N GLU A 18 -1.59 -4.70 -15.00
CA GLU A 18 -1.43 -5.78 -15.99
C GLU A 18 -0.02 -5.84 -16.60
N GLU A 19 0.75 -4.74 -16.54
CA GLU A 19 2.14 -4.71 -17.00
C GLU A 19 3.11 -5.36 -15.98
N LEU A 20 2.65 -5.66 -14.76
CA LEU A 20 3.45 -6.30 -13.72
C LEU A 20 3.72 -7.77 -14.07
N THR A 21 4.87 -8.29 -13.63
CA THR A 21 5.06 -9.74 -13.62
C THR A 21 4.07 -10.40 -12.66
N VAL A 22 3.77 -11.69 -12.86
CA VAL A 22 2.82 -12.44 -12.03
C VAL A 22 3.13 -12.31 -10.53
N GLU A 23 4.42 -12.38 -10.17
CA GLU A 23 4.88 -12.24 -8.79
C GLU A 23 4.58 -10.85 -8.21
N LEU A 24 4.86 -9.78 -8.98
CA LEU A 24 4.60 -8.42 -8.56
C LEU A 24 3.11 -8.09 -8.52
N TYR A 25 2.32 -8.64 -9.44
CA TYR A 25 0.87 -8.48 -9.43
C TYR A 25 0.23 -9.13 -8.20
N LYS A 26 0.70 -10.33 -7.80
CA LYS A 26 0.26 -10.99 -6.57
C LYS A 26 0.63 -10.16 -5.34
N LEU A 27 1.84 -9.61 -5.30
CA LEU A 27 2.29 -8.75 -4.20
C LEU A 27 1.48 -7.43 -4.15
N TYR A 28 1.26 -6.80 -5.29
CA TYR A 28 0.47 -5.58 -5.45
C TYR A 28 -0.95 -5.80 -4.94
N THR A 29 -1.65 -6.83 -5.42
CA THR A 29 -3.02 -7.15 -5.03
C THR A 29 -3.13 -7.44 -3.54
N LYS A 30 -2.14 -8.13 -2.96
CA LYS A 30 -2.08 -8.37 -1.50
C LYS A 30 -2.05 -7.05 -0.74
N TYR A 31 -1.15 -6.13 -1.07
CA TYR A 31 -1.05 -4.86 -0.37
C TYR A 31 -2.24 -3.92 -0.64
N LEU A 32 -2.79 -3.96 -1.86
CA LEU A 32 -3.98 -3.18 -2.22
C LEU A 32 -5.22 -3.63 -1.43
N ALA A 33 -5.41 -4.94 -1.23
CA ALA A 33 -6.48 -5.47 -0.39
C ALA A 33 -6.34 -4.96 1.06
N ILE A 34 -5.11 -5.02 1.58
CA ILE A 34 -4.82 -4.50 2.92
C ILE A 34 -5.06 -2.97 2.98
N GLU A 35 -4.66 -2.20 1.97
CA GLU A 35 -4.94 -0.75 1.91
C GLU A 35 -6.45 -0.46 1.91
N SER A 36 -7.20 -1.18 1.08
CA SER A 36 -8.65 -1.04 0.94
C SER A 36 -9.38 -1.33 2.25
N ASP A 37 -8.86 -2.29 3.03
CA ASP A 37 -9.36 -2.65 4.35
C ASP A 37 -8.96 -1.65 5.46
N ILE A 38 -7.95 -0.80 5.22
CA ILE A 38 -7.33 0.06 6.24
C ILE A 38 -7.76 1.52 6.15
N GLY A 39 -8.23 2.02 5.00
CA GLY A 39 -8.85 3.36 4.85
C GLY A 39 -8.10 4.52 5.53
N ASP A 40 -8.75 5.68 5.73
CA ASP A 40 -8.26 6.63 6.74
C ASP A 40 -8.32 5.90 8.09
N ASP A 41 -7.18 5.80 8.80
CA ASP A 41 -6.96 4.88 9.93
C ASP A 41 -8.11 4.81 10.94
N PHE A 42 -8.82 5.93 11.17
CA PHE A 42 -9.97 6.00 12.07
C PHE A 42 -11.28 5.47 11.46
N ASN A 43 -11.56 5.79 10.19
CA ASN A 43 -12.80 5.40 9.52
C ASN A 43 -12.85 3.89 9.25
N ALA A 44 -11.72 3.27 8.92
CA ALA A 44 -11.68 1.82 8.70
C ALA A 44 -11.81 1.03 10.00
N VAL A 45 -11.18 1.48 11.08
CA VAL A 45 -11.39 0.90 12.41
C VAL A 45 -12.86 1.01 12.80
N SER A 46 -13.49 2.18 12.57
CA SER A 46 -14.92 2.35 12.83
C SER A 46 -15.81 1.46 11.97
N SER A 47 -15.48 1.25 10.69
CA SER A 47 -16.25 0.36 9.80
C SER A 47 -16.17 -1.10 10.26
N LYS A 48 -14.97 -1.60 10.57
CA LYS A 48 -14.78 -2.97 11.06
C LYS A 48 -15.47 -3.22 12.39
N LEU A 49 -15.51 -2.21 13.28
CA LEU A 49 -16.29 -2.30 14.51
C LEU A 49 -17.79 -2.45 14.24
N ASN A 50 -18.34 -1.73 13.25
CA ASN A 50 -19.74 -1.89 12.85
C ASN A 50 -20.03 -3.31 12.33
N ASP A 51 -19.13 -3.88 11.52
CA ASP A 51 -19.28 -5.24 11.00
C ASP A 51 -19.27 -6.28 12.13
N ILE A 52 -18.39 -6.12 13.11
CA ILE A 52 -18.35 -6.97 14.32
C ILE A 52 -19.66 -6.87 15.11
N ILE A 53 -20.25 -5.68 15.24
CA ILE A 53 -21.54 -5.48 15.91
C ILE A 53 -22.65 -6.21 15.18
N LEU A 54 -22.67 -6.18 13.84
CA LEU A 54 -23.69 -6.84 13.02
C LEU A 54 -23.66 -8.36 13.14
N ILE A 55 -22.48 -8.94 13.36
CA ILE A 55 -22.28 -10.40 13.50
C ILE A 55 -22.22 -10.87 14.95
N ALA A 56 -22.52 -10.01 15.94
CA ALA A 56 -22.31 -10.27 17.36
C ALA A 56 -22.97 -11.55 17.92
N GLY A 57 -24.00 -12.08 17.25
CA GLY A 57 -24.64 -13.36 17.60
C GLY A 57 -23.90 -14.62 17.13
N ASP A 58 -22.86 -14.47 16.32
CA ASP A 58 -22.06 -15.56 15.76
C ASP A 58 -20.63 -15.49 16.32
N THR A 59 -20.42 -16.17 17.44
CA THR A 59 -19.17 -16.11 18.22
C THR A 59 -17.93 -16.45 17.39
N GLU A 60 -18.01 -17.42 16.48
CA GLU A 60 -16.85 -17.79 15.64
C GLU A 60 -16.48 -16.66 14.68
N LYS A 61 -17.48 -16.08 13.98
CA LYS A 61 -17.22 -14.96 13.06
C LYS A 61 -16.74 -13.71 13.79
N VAL A 62 -17.28 -13.43 14.97
CA VAL A 62 -16.80 -12.32 15.83
C VAL A 62 -15.33 -12.50 16.17
N ILE A 63 -14.92 -13.70 16.60
CA ILE A 63 -13.52 -13.99 16.94
C ILE A 63 -12.61 -13.77 15.72
N THR A 64 -13.03 -14.23 14.54
CA THR A 64 -12.28 -14.00 13.30
C THR A 64 -12.12 -12.52 13.00
N GLU A 65 -13.20 -11.74 13.01
CA GLU A 65 -13.14 -10.32 12.66
C GLU A 65 -12.43 -9.46 13.70
N VAL A 66 -12.51 -9.80 14.99
CA VAL A 66 -11.70 -9.13 16.02
C VAL A 66 -10.21 -9.39 15.80
N ASN A 67 -9.81 -10.60 15.39
CA ASN A 67 -8.42 -10.89 15.05
C ASN A 67 -7.97 -10.13 13.80
N ASN A 68 -8.83 -10.01 12.78
CA ASN A 68 -8.56 -9.20 11.60
C ASN A 68 -8.37 -7.72 11.96
N LEU A 69 -9.24 -7.16 12.79
CA LEU A 69 -9.14 -5.79 13.29
C LEU A 69 -7.84 -5.58 14.08
N ARG A 70 -7.46 -6.52 14.96
CA ARG A 70 -6.20 -6.44 15.70
C ARG A 70 -4.98 -6.42 14.77
N GLN A 71 -4.96 -7.26 13.73
CA GLN A 71 -3.89 -7.25 12.74
C GLN A 71 -3.86 -5.95 11.95
N THR A 72 -5.03 -5.41 11.57
CA THR A 72 -5.17 -4.10 10.94
C THR A 72 -4.54 -2.99 11.80
N ILE A 73 -4.90 -2.91 13.08
CA ILE A 73 -4.34 -1.90 14.02
C ILE A 73 -2.84 -2.09 14.19
N TYR A 74 -2.36 -3.33 14.34
CA TYR A 74 -0.93 -3.61 14.42
C TYR A 74 -0.19 -3.11 13.18
N ASN A 75 -0.76 -3.33 11.99
CA ASN A 75 -0.17 -2.89 10.74
C ASN A 75 -0.10 -1.36 10.67
N ILE A 76 -1.18 -0.66 11.01
CA ILE A 76 -1.22 0.82 11.06
C ILE A 76 -0.13 1.35 11.99
N TYR A 77 0.00 0.78 13.18
CA TYR A 77 0.88 1.31 14.24
C TYR A 77 2.36 0.96 14.03
N ASN A 78 2.67 -0.20 13.45
CA ASN A 78 4.05 -0.69 13.32
C ASN A 78 4.66 -0.53 11.91
N SER A 79 3.87 -0.12 10.92
CA SER A 79 4.45 0.18 9.62
C SER A 79 5.12 1.56 9.64
N GLU A 80 6.45 1.61 9.72
CA GLU A 80 7.25 2.84 9.50
C GLU A 80 6.93 3.50 8.15
N VAL A 81 6.41 2.69 7.22
CA VAL A 81 6.02 3.07 5.87
C VAL A 81 4.59 2.60 5.59
N SER A 82 3.70 3.53 5.27
CA SER A 82 2.28 3.21 5.06
C SER A 82 2.07 2.15 3.97
N ILE A 83 1.05 1.32 4.13
CA ILE A 83 0.70 0.25 3.16
C ILE A 83 0.39 0.84 1.78
N GLU A 84 -0.25 2.01 1.73
CA GLU A 84 -0.43 2.79 0.50
C GLU A 84 0.91 3.08 -0.21
N SER A 85 1.94 3.47 0.55
CA SER A 85 3.28 3.73 0.00
C SER A 85 3.92 2.45 -0.54
N LYS A 86 3.64 1.29 0.06
CA LYS A 86 4.09 -0.02 -0.43
C LYS A 86 3.41 -0.39 -1.76
N VAL A 87 2.09 -0.20 -1.88
CA VAL A 87 1.34 -0.37 -3.15
C VAL A 87 1.96 0.49 -4.25
N PHE A 88 2.24 1.76 -3.94
CA PHE A 88 2.91 2.67 -4.87
C PHE A 88 4.32 2.21 -5.27
N ALA A 89 5.15 1.79 -4.31
CA ALA A 89 6.53 1.37 -4.58
C ALA A 89 6.64 0.10 -5.44
N ILE A 90 5.64 -0.78 -5.38
CA ILE A 90 5.55 -1.94 -6.28
C ILE A 90 5.41 -1.51 -7.74
N MET A 91 4.66 -0.42 -7.98
CA MET A 91 4.45 0.15 -9.32
C MET A 91 5.68 0.92 -9.86
N VAL A 92 6.72 1.14 -9.05
CA VAL A 92 7.96 1.79 -9.49
C VAL A 92 8.87 0.79 -10.20
N TYR A 93 9.11 1.00 -11.49
CA TYR A 93 10.01 0.21 -12.31
C TYR A 93 11.47 0.64 -12.15
N SER A 94 11.74 1.95 -12.24
CA SER A 94 13.09 2.51 -12.06
C SER A 94 13.08 3.94 -11.51
N ILE A 95 14.20 4.33 -10.91
CA ILE A 95 14.47 5.70 -10.43
C ILE A 95 15.80 6.14 -11.03
N ASN A 96 15.84 7.29 -11.70
CA ASN A 96 17.03 7.81 -12.41
C ASN A 96 17.69 6.74 -13.29
N ASP A 97 16.86 6.02 -14.05
CA ASP A 97 17.26 4.94 -14.96
C ASP A 97 17.82 3.66 -14.27
N GLU A 98 17.91 3.63 -12.94
CA GLU A 98 18.27 2.44 -12.16
C GLU A 98 17.04 1.58 -11.84
N ARG A 99 17.06 0.32 -12.28
CA ARG A 99 15.92 -0.61 -12.13
C ARG A 99 15.75 -1.05 -10.67
N CYS A 100 14.57 -0.84 -10.12
CA CYS A 100 14.19 -1.26 -8.77
C CYS A 100 13.78 -2.74 -8.76
N LYS A 101 14.76 -3.65 -8.80
CA LYS A 101 14.53 -5.11 -8.87
C LYS A 101 14.10 -5.71 -7.53
N ASP A 102 14.63 -5.19 -6.43
CA ASP A 102 14.26 -5.66 -5.10
C ASP A 102 12.88 -5.11 -4.70
N LYS A 103 11.95 -6.02 -4.47
CA LYS A 103 10.56 -5.76 -4.05
C LYS A 103 10.24 -6.50 -2.74
N SER A 104 11.28 -6.91 -2.01
CA SER A 104 11.19 -7.32 -0.61
C SER A 104 10.73 -6.16 0.27
N GLU A 105 10.40 -6.43 1.53
CA GLU A 105 10.01 -5.38 2.46
C GLU A 105 11.10 -4.30 2.62
N GLU A 106 12.36 -4.69 2.68
CA GLU A 106 13.49 -3.77 2.72
C GLU A 106 13.62 -2.98 1.42
N GLY A 107 13.52 -3.65 0.27
CA GLY A 107 13.57 -3.01 -1.05
C GLY A 107 12.44 -1.98 -1.26
N LEU A 108 11.22 -2.30 -0.82
CA LEU A 108 10.09 -1.36 -0.86
C LEU A 108 10.36 -0.15 0.04
N SER A 109 10.85 -0.35 1.25
CA SER A 109 11.24 0.74 2.16
C SER A 109 12.35 1.61 1.57
N GLN A 110 13.35 1.04 0.89
CA GLN A 110 14.41 1.79 0.21
C GLN A 110 13.88 2.62 -0.96
N ILE A 111 12.98 2.07 -1.78
CA ILE A 111 12.30 2.79 -2.87
C ILE A 111 11.53 3.97 -2.28
N ILE A 112 10.78 3.74 -1.21
CA ILE A 112 9.94 4.76 -0.58
C ILE A 112 10.81 5.84 0.04
N ASN A 113 11.84 5.49 0.80
CA ASN A 113 12.79 6.43 1.39
C ASN A 113 13.55 7.23 0.33
N SER A 114 13.88 6.61 -0.80
CA SER A 114 14.48 7.29 -1.95
C SER A 114 13.54 8.34 -2.54
N LEU A 115 12.23 8.18 -2.40
CA LEU A 115 11.23 9.12 -2.88
C LEU A 115 10.69 10.04 -1.76
N ALA A 116 10.94 9.71 -0.49
CA ALA A 116 10.39 10.32 0.72
C ALA A 116 10.87 11.76 1.01
N GLY A 117 11.78 12.31 0.21
CA GLY A 117 12.01 13.75 0.19
C GLY A 117 10.77 14.55 -0.27
N LEU A 118 9.75 13.89 -0.81
CA LEU A 118 8.50 14.49 -1.27
C LEU A 118 7.33 13.70 -0.68
N LYS A 119 6.44 14.39 0.02
CA LYS A 119 5.29 13.78 0.68
C LYS A 119 4.52 12.95 -0.35
N VAL A 120 4.28 11.66 -0.05
CA VAL A 120 3.51 10.71 -0.90
C VAL A 120 2.19 11.31 -1.41
N LYS A 121 1.58 12.21 -0.62
CA LYS A 121 0.40 13.03 -0.99
C LYS A 121 0.57 13.88 -2.27
N GLU A 122 1.76 14.38 -2.56
CA GLU A 122 2.04 15.19 -3.76
C GLU A 122 2.18 14.34 -5.03
N VAL A 123 2.72 13.12 -4.88
CA VAL A 123 2.83 12.15 -5.97
C VAL A 123 1.44 11.63 -6.36
N LYS A 124 0.58 11.35 -5.38
CA LYS A 124 -0.82 10.94 -5.59
C LYS A 124 -1.61 11.95 -6.44
N LYS A 125 -1.46 13.25 -6.16
CA LYS A 125 -2.11 14.33 -6.93
C LYS A 125 -1.68 14.43 -8.40
N LYS A 126 -0.48 13.95 -8.75
CA LYS A 126 0.06 14.00 -10.12
C LYS A 126 -0.30 12.79 -10.97
N ILE A 127 -0.70 11.67 -10.34
CA ILE A 127 -0.98 10.41 -11.04
C ILE A 127 -2.49 10.22 -11.26
N MET A 128 -3.35 10.71 -10.35
CA MET A 128 -4.82 10.65 -10.47
C MET A 128 -5.44 11.81 -11.28
N LYS A 129 -4.65 12.49 -12.12
CA LYS A 129 -5.10 13.45 -13.14
C LYS A 129 -4.59 12.97 -14.50
#